data_AF-A0A1H1N7R5-F1
#
_entry.id   AF-A0A1H1N7R5-F1
#
_cell.length_a   1.000
_cell.length_b   1.000
_cell.length_c   1.000
_cell.angle_alpha   90.00
_cell.angle_beta   90.00
_cell.angle_gamma   90.00
#
_symmetry.space_group_name_H-M   'P 1'
#
loop_
_entity.id
_entity.type
_entity.pdbx_description
1 polymer ?
#
loop_
_entity_poly.entity_id
_entity_poly.type
_entity_poly.pdbx_seq_one_letter_code
_entity_poly.pdbx_strand_id
1 'polypeptide(L)'
;MTRSTDPSPALAALRDATRTLHSDLDQLSPLNQDTLQTGSYLHHAARVLGWMHPLEHALWHAPMAASLPAQFAVEKRRDKSAWLERDLLDGGYSSLDVANIPHCPYIASPSNQAELLGMAYVAEGATLGGTFLRKRWAGRFDGLSLRWLQGYGAETGTMWKTFLHVLAVQVTTPAEIADAQRAAQTTFLSFRRWVIDEADIRG
;
A
#
# COMPACT_ATOMS: atom_id res chain seq x y z
N MET A 1 25.99 21.23 -7.45
CA MET A 1 25.10 20.19 -8.03
C MET A 1 23.67 20.55 -7.68
N THR A 2 22.95 21.13 -8.62
CA THR A 2 21.53 21.47 -8.51
C THR A 2 20.72 20.18 -8.38
N ARG A 3 20.09 19.95 -7.22
CA ARG A 3 19.04 18.93 -7.10
C ARG A 3 17.89 19.35 -8.00
N SER A 4 17.67 18.62 -9.10
CA SER A 4 16.43 18.75 -9.85
C SER A 4 15.27 18.48 -8.88
N THR A 5 14.37 19.47 -8.74
CA THR A 5 13.12 19.35 -7.98
C THR A 5 12.06 18.56 -8.73
N ASP A 6 12.33 18.25 -10.00
CA ASP A 6 11.36 17.60 -10.86
C ASP A 6 11.31 16.09 -10.60
N PRO A 7 10.10 15.49 -10.60
CA PRO A 7 9.96 14.05 -10.48
C PRO A 7 10.68 13.33 -11.63
N SER A 8 11.23 12.14 -11.36
CA SER A 8 11.77 11.30 -12.43
C SER A 8 10.67 10.98 -13.46
N PRO A 9 11.03 10.68 -14.73
CA PRO A 9 10.05 10.30 -15.75
C PRO A 9 9.14 9.14 -15.29
N ALA A 10 9.71 8.13 -14.64
CA ALA A 10 8.95 7.03 -14.05
C ALA A 10 7.95 7.50 -12.99
N LEU A 11 8.37 8.35 -12.05
CA LEU A 11 7.46 8.88 -11.02
C LEU A 11 6.36 9.77 -11.60
N ALA A 12 6.69 10.62 -12.58
CA ALA A 12 5.72 11.44 -13.27
C ALA A 12 4.66 10.57 -13.97
N ALA A 13 5.10 9.54 -14.68
CA ALA A 13 4.23 8.61 -15.40
C ALA A 13 3.33 7.79 -14.45
N LEU A 14 3.87 7.30 -13.34
CA LEU A 14 3.09 6.60 -12.31
C LEU A 14 2.03 7.50 -11.68
N ARG A 15 2.39 8.73 -11.30
CA ARG A 15 1.44 9.70 -10.73
C ARG A 15 0.32 10.03 -11.71
N ASP A 16 0.66 10.20 -12.98
CA ASP A 16 -0.33 10.52 -13.99
C ASP A 16 -1.30 9.35 -14.23
N ALA A 17 -0.76 8.14 -14.42
CA ALA A 17 -1.52 6.92 -14.65
C ALA A 17 -2.45 6.53 -13.50
N THR A 18 -2.15 6.96 -12.27
CA THR A 18 -2.88 6.58 -11.06
C THR A 18 -3.65 7.73 -10.42
N ARG A 19 -3.61 8.95 -11.01
CA ARG A 19 -4.19 10.16 -10.42
C ARG A 19 -5.67 10.01 -10.10
N THR A 20 -6.48 9.61 -11.09
CA THR A 20 -7.93 9.45 -10.92
C THR A 20 -8.25 8.30 -9.98
N LEU A 21 -7.54 7.17 -10.10
CA LEU A 21 -7.71 6.01 -9.21
C LEU A 21 -7.45 6.39 -7.75
N HIS A 22 -6.40 7.17 -7.48
CA HIS A 22 -6.09 7.67 -6.15
C HIS A 22 -7.18 8.62 -5.63
N SER A 23 -7.60 9.59 -6.44
CA SER A 23 -8.64 10.54 -6.07
C SER A 23 -9.96 9.85 -5.73
N ASP A 24 -10.37 8.86 -6.53
CA ASP A 24 -11.59 8.12 -6.29
C ASP A 24 -11.51 7.28 -5.01
N LEU A 25 -10.38 6.61 -4.77
CA LEU A 25 -10.17 5.83 -3.55
C LEU A 25 -10.18 6.70 -2.30
N ASP A 26 -9.60 7.90 -2.37
CA ASP A 26 -9.66 8.85 -1.27
C ASP A 26 -11.12 9.25 -0.99
N GLN A 27 -11.92 9.52 -2.01
CA GLN A 27 -13.33 9.90 -1.83
C GLN A 27 -14.19 8.76 -1.26
N LEU A 28 -13.90 7.52 -1.66
CA LEU A 28 -14.65 6.32 -1.24
C LEU A 28 -14.16 5.74 0.08
N SER A 29 -13.02 6.20 0.61
CA SER A 29 -12.44 5.65 1.83
C SER A 29 -13.32 5.91 3.04
N PRO A 30 -13.72 4.86 3.80
CA PRO A 30 -14.48 5.04 5.03
C PRO A 30 -13.69 5.83 6.08
N LEU A 31 -12.36 5.86 5.98
CA LEU A 31 -11.48 6.58 6.91
C LEU A 31 -11.58 8.11 6.78
N ASN A 32 -12.20 8.61 5.72
CA ASN A 32 -12.41 10.03 5.48
C ASN A 32 -13.76 10.54 5.97
N GLN A 33 -14.64 9.65 6.44
CA GLN A 33 -15.92 10.07 7.05
C GLN A 33 -15.68 10.81 8.36
N ASP A 34 -16.59 11.72 8.74
CA ASP A 34 -16.45 12.52 9.98
C ASP A 34 -16.70 11.71 11.26
N THR A 35 -17.40 10.58 11.13
CA THR A 35 -17.72 9.67 12.22
C THR A 35 -17.25 8.26 11.91
N LEU A 36 -15.95 8.02 11.97
CA LEU A 36 -15.40 6.66 11.90
C LEU A 36 -15.60 5.94 13.24
N GLN A 37 -16.30 4.81 13.20
CA GLN A 37 -16.50 3.92 14.35
C GLN A 37 -15.43 2.83 14.37
N THR A 38 -15.12 2.28 15.55
CA THR A 38 -14.14 1.19 15.73
C THR A 38 -14.44 0.00 14.81
N GLY A 39 -15.70 -0.45 14.75
CA GLY A 39 -16.10 -1.57 13.90
C GLY A 39 -15.87 -1.30 12.40
N SER A 40 -16.15 -0.08 11.93
CA SER A 40 -15.91 0.32 10.54
C SER A 40 -14.42 0.38 10.21
N TYR A 41 -13.58 0.85 11.14
CA TYR A 41 -12.13 0.80 10.99
C TYR A 41 -11.63 -0.65 10.87
N LEU A 42 -12.04 -1.52 11.79
CA LEU A 42 -11.60 -2.92 11.81
C LEU A 42 -12.08 -3.70 10.59
N HIS A 43 -13.30 -3.47 10.13
CA HIS A 43 -13.80 -4.04 8.88
C HIS A 43 -12.94 -3.61 7.68
N HIS A 44 -12.64 -2.31 7.58
CA HIS A 44 -11.76 -1.80 6.53
C HIS A 44 -10.35 -2.39 6.64
N ALA A 45 -9.76 -2.44 7.84
CA ALA A 45 -8.45 -3.03 8.08
C ALA A 45 -8.40 -4.52 7.68
N ALA A 46 -9.46 -5.29 7.95
CA ALA A 46 -9.57 -6.69 7.51
C ALA A 46 -9.60 -6.82 5.97
N ARG A 47 -10.33 -5.94 5.27
CA ARG A 47 -10.32 -5.91 3.80
C ARG A 47 -8.94 -5.55 3.26
N VAL A 48 -8.27 -4.56 3.83
CA VAL A 48 -6.91 -4.16 3.44
C VAL A 48 -5.92 -5.29 3.73
N LEU A 49 -6.04 -6.01 4.84
CA LEU A 49 -5.19 -7.17 5.14
C LEU A 49 -5.35 -8.27 4.07
N GLY A 50 -6.60 -8.62 3.72
CA GLY A 50 -6.88 -9.59 2.67
C GLY A 50 -6.29 -9.22 1.31
N TRP A 51 -6.06 -7.93 1.04
CA TRP A 51 -5.36 -7.45 -0.16
C TRP A 51 -3.84 -7.36 0.00
N MET A 52 -3.37 -6.85 1.13
CA MET A 52 -1.95 -6.59 1.41
C MET A 52 -1.16 -7.90 1.52
N HIS A 53 -1.73 -8.93 2.15
CA HIS A 53 -1.04 -10.20 2.34
C HIS A 53 -0.63 -10.88 1.02
N PRO A 54 -1.55 -11.13 0.05
CA PRO A 54 -1.16 -11.66 -1.25
C PRO A 54 -0.28 -10.70 -2.06
N LEU A 55 -0.41 -9.37 -1.88
CA LEU A 55 0.45 -8.39 -2.54
C LEU A 55 1.90 -8.45 -2.02
N GLU A 56 2.12 -8.48 -0.71
CA GLU A 56 3.45 -8.63 -0.12
C GLU A 56 4.09 -9.96 -0.51
N HIS A 57 3.30 -11.03 -0.60
CA HIS A 57 3.77 -12.31 -1.14
C HIS A 57 4.24 -12.15 -2.59
N ALA A 58 3.41 -11.57 -3.47
CA ALA A 58 3.75 -11.36 -4.88
C ALA A 58 4.97 -10.43 -5.08
N LEU A 59 5.16 -9.44 -4.21
CA LEU A 59 6.28 -8.50 -4.26
C LEU A 59 7.58 -9.12 -3.75
N TRP A 60 7.56 -9.73 -2.56
CA TRP A 60 8.79 -10.02 -1.81
C TRP A 60 9.26 -11.48 -1.92
N HIS A 61 8.43 -12.37 -2.44
CA HIS A 61 8.83 -13.74 -2.79
C HIS A 61 9.13 -13.90 -4.29
N ALA A 62 8.97 -12.85 -5.08
CA ALA A 62 9.36 -12.84 -6.48
C ALA A 62 10.89 -12.90 -6.64
N PRO A 63 11.45 -13.69 -7.58
CA PRO A 63 12.90 -13.78 -7.78
C PRO A 63 13.59 -12.43 -7.99
N MET A 64 12.92 -11.51 -8.70
CA MET A 64 13.42 -10.16 -8.97
C MET A 64 13.52 -9.27 -7.72
N ALA A 65 12.85 -9.61 -6.61
CA ALA A 65 13.02 -8.89 -5.35
C ALA A 65 14.45 -8.99 -4.80
N ALA A 66 15.13 -10.11 -5.04
CA ALA A 66 16.52 -10.32 -4.63
C ALA A 66 17.51 -9.46 -5.44
N SER A 67 17.11 -8.95 -6.61
CA SER A 67 17.91 -8.06 -7.44
C SER A 67 17.79 -6.58 -7.04
N LEU A 68 16.90 -6.25 -6.10
CA LEU A 68 16.78 -4.90 -5.57
C LEU A 68 18.03 -4.52 -4.77
N PRO A 69 18.48 -3.26 -4.87
CA PRO A 69 19.68 -2.83 -4.17
C PRO A 69 19.41 -2.77 -2.66
N ALA A 70 20.41 -3.08 -1.83
CA ALA A 70 20.24 -3.26 -0.38
C ALA A 70 19.58 -2.06 0.33
N GLN A 71 19.86 -0.83 -0.13
CA GLN A 71 19.23 0.38 0.40
C GLN A 71 17.71 0.40 0.24
N PHE A 72 17.13 -0.36 -0.70
CA PHE A 72 15.69 -0.50 -0.83
C PHE A 72 15.04 -1.08 0.43
N ALA A 73 15.81 -1.85 1.22
CA ALA A 73 15.43 -2.39 2.52
C ALA A 73 14.13 -3.22 2.47
N VAL A 74 14.09 -4.25 1.61
CA VAL A 74 12.94 -5.17 1.44
C VAL A 74 12.42 -5.67 2.79
N GLU A 75 13.31 -6.05 3.70
CA GLU A 75 12.98 -6.53 5.04
C GLU A 75 12.10 -5.55 5.84
N LYS A 76 12.33 -4.24 5.72
CA LYS A 76 11.46 -3.25 6.38
C LYS A 76 10.09 -3.13 5.69
N ARG A 77 10.00 -3.46 4.40
CA ARG A 77 8.81 -3.22 3.56
C ARG A 77 7.78 -4.33 3.58
N ARG A 78 8.15 -5.52 4.05
CA ARG A 78 7.32 -6.74 4.04
C ARG A 78 6.45 -6.97 5.28
N ASP A 79 6.40 -5.99 6.18
CA ASP A 79 5.70 -6.11 7.47
C ASP A 79 4.32 -5.44 7.48
N LYS A 80 3.82 -4.94 6.34
CA LYS A 80 2.58 -4.15 6.29
C LYS A 80 1.36 -4.97 6.70
N SER A 81 1.29 -6.24 6.27
CA SER A 81 0.23 -7.16 6.69
C SER A 81 0.25 -7.35 8.20
N ALA A 82 1.43 -7.55 8.81
CA ALA A 82 1.56 -7.69 10.26
C ALA A 82 1.09 -6.44 11.03
N TRP A 83 1.20 -5.24 10.46
CA TRP A 83 0.66 -4.03 11.08
C TRP A 83 -0.87 -4.02 11.10
N LEU A 84 -1.52 -4.51 10.04
CA LEU A 84 -2.97 -4.65 9.96
C LEU A 84 -3.47 -5.76 10.88
N GLU A 85 -2.77 -6.89 10.93
CA GLU A 85 -3.06 -7.98 11.89
C GLU A 85 -3.02 -7.48 13.32
N ARG A 86 -2.02 -6.64 13.67
CA ARG A 86 -1.94 -6.05 15.01
C ARG A 86 -3.17 -5.23 15.35
N ASP A 87 -3.64 -4.41 14.43
CA ASP A 87 -4.84 -3.59 14.65
C ASP A 87 -6.10 -4.43 14.84
N LEU A 88 -6.23 -5.53 14.10
CA LEU A 88 -7.34 -6.46 14.25
C LEU A 88 -7.33 -7.16 15.60
N LEU A 89 -6.16 -7.62 16.04
CA LEU A 89 -5.97 -8.25 17.36
C LEU A 89 -6.25 -7.26 18.49
N ASP A 90 -5.76 -6.03 18.40
CA ASP A 90 -6.08 -4.95 19.36
C ASP A 90 -7.59 -4.67 19.40
N GLY A 91 -8.27 -4.85 18.25
CA GLY A 91 -9.72 -4.72 18.09
C GLY A 91 -10.55 -5.91 18.56
N GLY A 92 -9.92 -6.96 19.11
CA GLY A 92 -10.60 -8.13 19.68
C GLY A 92 -10.82 -9.29 18.71
N TYR A 93 -10.27 -9.25 17.49
CA TYR A 93 -10.23 -10.44 16.63
C TYR A 93 -9.32 -11.49 17.26
N SER A 94 -9.70 -12.77 17.20
CA SER A 94 -8.79 -13.86 17.56
C SER A 94 -7.77 -14.11 16.45
N SER A 95 -6.67 -14.78 16.77
CA SER A 95 -5.71 -15.25 15.75
C SER A 95 -6.36 -16.13 14.68
N LEU A 96 -7.41 -16.88 15.04
CA LEU A 96 -8.16 -17.70 14.10
C LEU A 96 -9.03 -16.84 13.16
N ASP A 97 -9.66 -15.79 13.67
CA ASP A 97 -10.43 -14.85 12.83
C ASP A 97 -9.53 -14.17 11.81
N VAL A 98 -8.35 -13.72 12.24
CA VAL A 98 -7.35 -13.10 11.37
C VAL A 98 -6.87 -14.09 10.29
N ALA A 99 -6.55 -15.32 10.67
CA ALA A 99 -6.10 -16.36 9.74
C ALA A 99 -7.18 -16.78 8.71
N ASN A 100 -8.46 -16.58 9.02
CA ASN A 100 -9.58 -16.89 8.14
C ASN A 100 -10.00 -15.72 7.24
N ILE A 101 -9.33 -14.56 7.31
CA ILE A 101 -9.61 -13.44 6.42
C ILE A 101 -9.34 -13.88 4.96
N PRO A 102 -10.34 -13.78 4.06
CA PRO A 102 -10.16 -14.15 2.67
C PRO A 102 -9.06 -13.32 1.99
N HIS A 103 -8.25 -13.97 1.15
CA HIS A 103 -7.25 -13.28 0.35
C HIS A 103 -7.85 -12.78 -0.97
N CYS A 104 -7.46 -11.56 -1.38
CA CYS A 104 -7.81 -10.97 -2.66
C CYS A 104 -7.27 -11.85 -3.81
N PRO A 105 -8.13 -12.37 -4.70
CA PRO A 105 -7.70 -13.24 -5.79
C PRO A 105 -7.22 -12.47 -7.04
N TYR A 106 -7.20 -11.13 -6.98
CA TYR A 106 -6.93 -10.26 -8.13
C TYR A 106 -5.50 -9.70 -8.16
N ILE A 107 -4.59 -10.24 -7.33
CA ILE A 107 -3.18 -9.85 -7.30
C ILE A 107 -2.43 -10.58 -8.41
N ALA A 108 -1.88 -9.82 -9.36
CA ALA A 108 -0.97 -10.35 -10.38
C ALA A 108 0.46 -10.45 -9.83
N SER A 109 1.22 -11.45 -10.29
CA SER A 109 2.67 -11.53 -10.05
C SER A 109 3.42 -10.64 -11.03
N PRO A 110 4.47 -9.90 -10.59
CA PRO A 110 5.29 -9.14 -11.51
C PRO A 110 6.13 -10.07 -12.39
N SER A 111 6.23 -9.74 -13.66
CA SER A 111 7.05 -10.48 -14.64
C SER A 111 8.44 -9.88 -14.81
N ASN A 112 8.65 -8.64 -14.38
CA ASN A 112 9.92 -7.94 -14.45
C ASN A 112 10.09 -6.91 -13.32
N GLN A 113 11.29 -6.33 -13.23
CA GLN A 113 11.66 -5.37 -12.19
C GLN A 113 10.79 -4.11 -12.19
N ALA A 114 10.39 -3.63 -13.36
CA ALA A 114 9.60 -2.42 -13.51
C ALA A 114 8.15 -2.64 -13.03
N GLU A 115 7.55 -3.78 -13.37
CA GLU A 115 6.25 -4.18 -12.83
C GLU A 115 6.28 -4.30 -11.30
N LEU A 116 7.31 -4.95 -10.75
CA LEU A 116 7.49 -5.05 -9.29
C LEU A 116 7.54 -3.67 -8.64
N LEU A 117 8.30 -2.73 -9.21
CA LEU A 117 8.39 -1.37 -8.67
C LEU A 117 7.10 -0.56 -8.86
N GLY A 118 6.34 -0.81 -9.92
CA GLY A 118 5.00 -0.26 -10.12
C GLY A 118 3.99 -0.75 -9.08
N MET A 119 4.00 -2.06 -8.78
CA MET A 119 3.18 -2.63 -7.70
C MET A 119 3.60 -2.07 -6.33
N ALA A 120 4.92 -2.02 -6.07
CA ALA A 120 5.46 -1.49 -4.82
C ALA A 120 5.13 0.00 -4.62
N TYR A 121 5.07 0.80 -5.69
CA TYR A 121 4.63 2.21 -5.61
C TYR A 121 3.26 2.35 -4.92
N VAL A 122 2.31 1.45 -5.21
CA VAL A 122 0.97 1.48 -4.61
C VAL A 122 1.04 1.11 -3.12
N ALA A 123 1.74 0.02 -2.78
CA ALA A 123 1.89 -0.43 -1.39
C ALA A 123 2.63 0.60 -0.53
N GLU A 124 3.67 1.24 -1.07
CA GLU A 124 4.44 2.28 -0.39
C GLU A 124 3.65 3.59 -0.27
N GLY A 125 2.91 3.96 -1.31
CA GLY A 125 2.03 5.12 -1.30
C GLY A 125 0.96 5.04 -0.20
N ALA A 126 0.37 3.85 0.00
CA ALA A 126 -0.62 3.62 1.06
C ALA A 126 -0.09 3.94 2.48
N THR A 127 1.21 3.75 2.72
CA THR A 127 1.83 4.07 4.02
C THR A 127 1.97 5.57 4.30
N LEU A 128 2.01 6.40 3.24
CA LEU A 128 2.11 7.85 3.37
C LEU A 128 0.80 8.46 3.87
N GLY A 129 -0.32 8.04 3.27
CA GLY A 129 -1.66 8.54 3.63
C GLY A 129 -2.02 8.25 5.09
N GLY A 130 -1.54 7.12 5.62
CA GLY A 130 -1.76 6.71 7.01
C GLY A 130 -1.33 7.75 8.05
N THR A 131 -0.24 8.50 7.80
CA THR A 131 0.28 9.47 8.79
C THR A 131 -0.70 10.62 9.06
N PHE A 132 -1.43 11.06 8.03
CA PHE A 132 -2.47 12.09 8.17
C PHE A 132 -3.68 11.54 8.92
N LEU A 133 -4.16 10.36 8.52
CA LEU A 133 -5.29 9.68 9.14
C LEU A 133 -5.03 9.35 10.61
N ARG A 134 -3.80 8.95 10.96
CA ARG A 134 -3.39 8.72 12.34
C ARG A 134 -3.58 9.96 13.21
N LYS A 135 -3.18 11.14 12.72
CA LYS A 135 -3.37 12.40 13.47
C LYS A 135 -4.84 12.73 13.65
N ARG A 136 -5.66 12.49 12.63
CA ARG A 136 -7.12 12.71 12.66
C ARG A 136 -7.81 11.81 13.70
N TRP A 137 -7.37 10.56 13.82
CA TRP A 137 -8.04 9.55 14.65
C TRP A 137 -7.35 9.25 15.98
N ALA A 138 -6.23 9.93 16.29
CA ALA A 138 -5.48 9.72 17.52
C ALA A 138 -6.37 9.94 18.77
N GLY A 139 -6.37 8.96 19.67
CA GLY A 139 -7.14 9.02 20.93
C GLY A 139 -8.66 8.87 20.76
N ARG A 140 -9.15 8.53 19.55
CA ARG A 140 -10.58 8.35 19.27
C ARG A 140 -11.04 6.90 19.37
N PHE A 141 -10.09 5.96 19.43
CA PHE A 141 -10.34 4.53 19.55
C PHE A 141 -9.62 3.98 20.78
N ASP A 142 -10.38 3.71 21.84
CA ASP A 142 -9.83 3.11 23.05
C ASP A 142 -9.31 1.69 22.74
N GLY A 143 -8.08 1.40 23.18
CA GLY A 143 -7.46 0.08 23.01
C GLY A 143 -6.83 -0.20 21.64
N LEU A 144 -7.07 0.64 20.61
CA LEU A 144 -6.47 0.45 19.28
C LEU A 144 -5.15 1.20 19.11
N SER A 145 -4.09 0.49 18.72
CA SER A 145 -2.78 1.10 18.43
C SER A 145 -2.73 1.84 17.08
N LEU A 146 -3.65 1.52 16.16
CA LEU A 146 -3.66 2.03 14.77
C LEU A 146 -2.30 1.85 14.08
N ARG A 147 -1.64 0.72 14.34
CA ARG A 147 -0.30 0.38 13.89
C ARG A 147 -0.16 0.51 12.38
N TRP A 148 -1.17 0.12 11.61
CA TRP A 148 -1.19 0.30 10.15
C TRP A 148 -1.01 1.78 9.75
N LEU A 149 -1.73 2.69 10.41
CA LEU A 149 -1.69 4.12 10.11
C LEU A 149 -0.40 4.81 10.60
N GLN A 150 0.43 4.13 11.39
CA GLN A 150 1.73 4.65 11.80
C GLN A 150 2.80 4.53 10.71
N GLY A 151 2.61 3.65 9.72
CA GLY A 151 3.61 3.33 8.72
C GLY A 151 4.96 2.96 9.34
N TYR A 152 6.04 3.48 8.74
CA TYR A 152 7.42 3.33 9.26
C TYR A 152 7.73 4.30 10.42
N GLY A 153 6.73 4.88 11.06
CA GLY A 153 6.90 5.90 12.09
C GLY A 153 7.65 7.12 11.55
N ALA A 154 8.70 7.56 12.26
CA ALA A 154 9.52 8.70 11.86
C ALA A 154 10.29 8.45 10.55
N GLU A 155 10.52 7.18 10.16
CA GLU A 155 11.24 6.83 8.94
C GLU A 155 10.37 6.88 7.68
N THR A 156 9.05 7.11 7.78
CA THR A 156 8.11 7.02 6.64
C THR A 156 8.53 7.88 5.45
N GLY A 157 8.89 9.14 5.69
CA GLY A 157 9.37 10.03 4.64
C GLY A 157 10.73 9.60 4.06
N THR A 158 11.60 9.00 4.86
CA THR A 158 12.90 8.48 4.40
C THR A 158 12.71 7.24 3.54
N MET A 159 11.87 6.29 3.97
CA MET A 159 11.54 5.08 3.22
C MET A 159 10.92 5.41 1.86
N TRP A 160 10.07 6.42 1.80
CA TRP A 160 9.51 6.92 0.54
C TRP A 160 10.57 7.53 -0.38
N LYS A 161 11.44 8.40 0.14
CA LYS A 161 12.54 8.99 -0.65
C LYS A 161 13.48 7.93 -1.20
N THR A 162 13.80 6.93 -0.41
CA THR A 162 14.60 5.78 -0.82
C THR A 162 13.91 4.98 -1.93
N PHE A 163 12.60 4.74 -1.80
CA PHE A 163 11.80 4.09 -2.85
C PHE A 163 11.87 4.90 -4.16
N LEU A 164 11.62 6.22 -4.11
CA LEU A 164 11.65 7.09 -5.29
C LEU A 164 13.03 7.12 -5.95
N HIS A 165 14.10 7.08 -5.16
CA HIS A 165 15.46 7.02 -5.70
C HIS A 165 15.70 5.71 -6.46
N VAL A 166 15.32 4.56 -5.89
CA VAL A 166 15.46 3.27 -6.55
C VAL A 166 14.61 3.21 -7.82
N LEU A 167 13.36 3.68 -7.77
CA LEU A 167 12.48 3.77 -8.94
C LEU A 167 13.13 4.59 -10.07
N ALA A 168 13.69 5.76 -9.75
CA ALA A 168 14.32 6.63 -10.74
C ALA A 168 15.56 6.02 -11.40
N VAL A 169 16.26 5.11 -10.71
CA VAL A 169 17.48 4.45 -11.22
C VAL A 169 17.15 3.16 -11.98
N GLN A 170 16.11 2.43 -11.57
CA GLN A 170 15.79 1.11 -12.09
C GLN A 170 14.74 1.12 -13.22
N VAL A 171 13.99 2.21 -13.38
CA VAL A 171 12.93 2.35 -14.39
C VAL A 171 13.25 3.57 -15.25
N THR A 172 13.92 3.35 -16.38
CA THR A 172 14.55 4.42 -17.17
C THR A 172 14.13 4.45 -18.63
N THR A 173 13.81 3.29 -19.21
CA THR A 173 13.39 3.19 -20.61
C THR A 173 11.88 3.41 -20.75
N PRO A 174 11.39 3.86 -21.91
CA PRO A 174 9.95 3.99 -22.16
C PRO A 174 9.16 2.68 -21.94
N ALA A 175 9.75 1.54 -22.26
CA ALA A 175 9.13 0.23 -22.06
C ALA A 175 8.99 -0.10 -20.56
N GLU A 176 10.05 0.06 -19.77
CA GLU A 176 10.02 -0.14 -18.32
C GLU A 176 9.01 0.81 -17.65
N ILE A 177 8.96 2.08 -18.07
CA ILE A 177 8.00 3.04 -17.54
C ILE A 177 6.56 2.58 -17.83
N ALA A 178 6.28 2.15 -19.06
CA ALA A 178 4.97 1.63 -19.42
C ALA A 178 4.60 0.37 -18.61
N ASP A 179 5.55 -0.52 -18.36
CA ASP A 179 5.37 -1.72 -17.54
C ASP A 179 5.02 -1.36 -16.09
N ALA A 180 5.79 -0.45 -15.48
CA ALA A 180 5.53 0.05 -14.14
C ALA A 180 4.15 0.72 -14.02
N GLN A 181 3.74 1.51 -15.03
CA GLN A 181 2.41 2.13 -15.07
C GLN A 181 1.28 1.11 -15.10
N ARG A 182 1.35 0.13 -16.01
CA ARG A 182 0.30 -0.91 -16.13
C ARG A 182 0.21 -1.72 -14.84
N ALA A 183 1.35 -2.07 -14.25
CA ALA A 183 1.40 -2.79 -12.98
C ALA A 183 0.77 -1.97 -11.84
N ALA A 184 1.14 -0.69 -11.69
CA ALA A 184 0.57 0.19 -10.68
C ALA A 184 -0.95 0.37 -10.84
N GLN A 185 -1.43 0.58 -12.08
CA GLN A 185 -2.87 0.67 -12.37
C GLN A 185 -3.60 -0.63 -12.01
N THR A 186 -3.06 -1.78 -12.40
CA THR A 186 -3.65 -3.09 -12.09
C THR A 186 -3.70 -3.33 -10.57
N THR A 187 -2.65 -2.94 -9.84
CA THR A 187 -2.61 -3.02 -8.37
C THR A 187 -3.61 -2.09 -7.70
N PHE A 188 -3.79 -0.86 -8.21
CA PHE A 188 -4.84 0.04 -7.72
C PHE A 188 -6.25 -0.50 -8.00
N LEU A 189 -6.49 -1.04 -9.19
CA LEU A 189 -7.77 -1.61 -9.57
C LEU A 189 -8.11 -2.85 -8.73
N SER A 190 -7.12 -3.69 -8.41
CA SER A 190 -7.33 -4.82 -7.51
C SER A 190 -7.66 -4.37 -6.09
N PHE A 191 -7.02 -3.29 -5.60
CA PHE A 191 -7.37 -2.67 -4.31
C PHE A 191 -8.79 -2.16 -4.32
N ARG A 192 -9.17 -1.36 -5.33
CA ARG A 192 -10.53 -0.79 -5.41
C ARG A 192 -11.60 -1.86 -5.43
N ARG A 193 -11.46 -2.83 -6.34
CA ARG A 193 -12.40 -3.92 -6.48
C ARG A 193 -12.60 -4.67 -5.17
N TRP A 194 -11.49 -5.03 -4.52
CA TRP A 194 -11.55 -5.80 -3.28
C TRP A 194 -11.97 -4.95 -2.09
N VAL A 195 -11.24 -3.89 -1.77
CA VAL A 195 -11.42 -3.16 -0.51
C VAL A 195 -12.67 -2.29 -0.50
N ILE A 196 -13.11 -1.80 -1.66
CA ILE A 196 -14.23 -0.87 -1.78
C ILE A 196 -15.43 -1.58 -2.40
N ASP A 197 -15.36 -1.94 -3.69
CA ASP A 197 -16.55 -2.34 -4.45
C ASP A 197 -17.20 -3.64 -3.91
N GLU A 198 -16.40 -4.64 -3.55
CA GLU A 198 -16.90 -5.91 -3.01
C GLU A 198 -17.25 -5.86 -1.51
N ALA A 199 -16.81 -4.81 -0.80
CA ALA A 199 -17.23 -4.57 0.58
C ALA A 199 -18.68 -4.09 0.62
N ASP A 200 -19.06 -3.20 -0.30
CA ASP A 200 -20.41 -2.63 -0.40
C ASP A 200 -21.48 -3.66 -0.82
N ILE A 201 -21.08 -4.74 -1.52
CA ILE A 201 -22.01 -5.81 -1.96
C ILE A 201 -22.37 -6.76 -0.81
N ARG A 202 -21.56 -6.82 0.25
CA ARG A 202 -21.75 -7.74 1.39
C ARG A 202 -22.15 -7.05 2.69
N GLY A 203 -22.34 -5.73 2.65
CA GLY A 203 -22.80 -4.89 3.76
C GLY A 203 -24.31 -4.85 3.91
#